data_AF-A0AAD0XNV6-F1
#
_entry.id   AF-A0AAD0XNV6-F1
#
_cell.length_a   1.000
_cell.length_b   1.000
_cell.length_c   1.000
_cell.angle_alpha   90.00
_cell.angle_beta   90.00
_cell.angle_gamma   90.00
#
_symmetry.space_group_name_H-M   'P 1'
#
loop_
_entity.id
_entity.type
_entity.pdbx_description
1 polymer ?
#
loop_
_entity_poly.entity_id
_entity_poly.type
_entity_poly.pdbx_seq_one_letter_code
_entity_poly.pdbx_strand_id
1 'polypeptide(L)'
;MRILKYLWIVFILISFGIAFAQERKELELKWKADPASQSYRVEFSNTSDFQIVLRTVSVNDRTIRFFPESNERYIRVVGIGRKESRGEPSEAILIDSLKPFVKLERKAPPQDKAIILSPTQNEKIVLDNPSSGKNGVKVFFRVNEGEWKEYQGTISGLQEGKNDVEFYSETASGVKETTRLMEVVQDTKRPEIRVEIGKGFKLESVYVTRKDQTLKVEIADAVSGVADSEFYFLQNGRKTQVNPISQNKNDYTFILPDSIEDGSFGIDVKARDQAGNKTEESFFGILDSNPPICRISPRLSTGELFPIGTEIQIQCEDLISGVRSIQFSQNGGEFRNYAEGLVLDAGKHSFEFRVTDKVGNSSLIKAQYTILNPTLESKVKIKTQTPSSGTTK
;
A
#
# COMPACT_ATOMS: atom_id res chain seq x y z
N MET A 1 -12.18 39.80 79.73
CA MET A 1 -11.96 38.33 79.81
C MET A 1 -11.83 37.85 78.36
N ARG A 2 -10.68 37.62 77.71
CA ARG A 2 -9.42 36.89 78.08
C ARG A 2 -9.78 35.50 78.64
N ILE A 3 -9.37 34.34 78.11
CA ILE A 3 -8.29 33.88 77.21
C ILE A 3 -8.74 32.54 76.56
N LEU A 4 -8.23 32.20 75.37
CA LEU A 4 -8.47 30.92 74.68
C LEU A 4 -7.14 30.22 74.35
N LYS A 5 -7.16 28.88 74.50
CA LYS A 5 -6.32 27.81 73.91
C LYS A 5 -4.91 27.53 74.48
N TYR A 6 -4.83 26.36 75.14
CA TYR A 6 -3.62 25.55 75.31
C TYR A 6 -3.47 24.58 74.12
N LEU A 7 -2.26 24.47 73.56
CA LEU A 7 -1.84 23.39 72.67
C LEU A 7 -0.53 22.81 73.25
N TRP A 8 -0.54 21.51 73.55
CA TRP A 8 0.59 20.77 74.13
C TRP A 8 1.62 20.39 73.06
N ILE A 9 2.91 20.57 73.40
CA ILE A 9 4.07 20.08 72.65
C ILE A 9 4.55 18.81 73.36
N VAL A 10 4.62 17.68 72.65
CA VAL A 10 5.29 16.46 73.10
C VAL A 10 6.42 16.14 72.12
N PHE A 11 7.65 16.16 72.64
CA PHE A 11 8.86 15.70 71.97
C PHE A 11 8.93 14.17 72.08
N ILE A 12 8.97 13.45 70.95
CA ILE A 12 9.35 12.04 70.91
C ILE A 12 10.56 11.91 69.98
N LEU A 13 11.69 11.49 70.57
CA LEU A 13 12.86 11.01 69.86
C LEU A 13 12.51 9.74 69.09
N ILE A 14 12.74 9.73 67.78
CA ILE A 14 12.83 8.51 66.98
C ILE A 14 14.23 8.45 66.39
N SER A 15 15.04 7.53 66.92
CA SER A 15 16.33 7.15 66.40
C SER A 15 16.16 6.45 65.04
N PHE A 16 16.42 7.14 63.94
CA PHE A 16 16.60 6.50 62.65
C PHE A 16 18.03 5.94 62.57
N GLY A 17 18.17 4.62 62.79
CA GLY A 17 19.33 3.88 62.36
C GLY A 17 19.35 3.87 60.83
N ILE A 18 20.29 4.60 60.22
CA ILE A 18 20.52 4.55 58.78
C ILE A 18 21.27 3.24 58.52
N ALA A 19 20.54 2.18 58.14
CA ALA A 19 21.14 1.06 57.45
C ALA A 19 21.44 1.53 56.03
N PHE A 20 22.72 1.80 55.73
CA PHE A 20 23.18 1.97 54.36
C PHE A 20 22.97 0.64 53.62
N ALA A 21 21.87 0.53 52.88
CA ALA A 21 21.72 -0.53 51.89
C ALA A 21 22.69 -0.23 50.75
N GLN A 22 23.84 -0.91 50.75
CA GLN A 22 24.79 -0.89 49.65
C GLN A 22 24.07 -1.41 48.40
N GLU A 23 23.91 -0.57 47.37
CA GLU A 23 23.31 -0.96 46.10
C GLU A 23 24.00 -2.21 45.55
N ARG A 24 23.21 -3.27 45.29
CA ARG A 24 23.73 -4.48 44.66
C ARG A 24 24.09 -4.17 43.21
N LYS A 25 25.38 -4.30 42.87
CA LYS A 25 25.88 -4.10 41.50
C LYS A 25 25.59 -5.35 40.66
N GLU A 26 24.95 -5.18 39.51
CA GLU A 26 24.88 -6.22 38.47
C GLU A 26 26.29 -6.40 37.89
N LEU A 27 26.73 -7.64 37.68
CA LEU A 27 28.05 -7.98 37.15
C LEU A 27 27.88 -8.73 35.83
N GLU A 28 28.86 -8.60 34.93
CA GLU A 28 28.91 -9.33 33.66
C GLU A 28 30.16 -10.22 33.61
N LEU A 29 29.97 -11.51 33.26
CA LEU A 29 31.06 -12.44 33.00
C LEU A 29 30.96 -12.96 31.56
N LYS A 30 32.07 -12.88 30.81
CA LYS A 30 32.21 -13.40 29.43
C LYS A 30 33.37 -14.38 29.36
N TRP A 31 33.23 -15.42 28.57
CA TRP A 31 34.29 -16.42 28.36
C TRP A 31 34.43 -16.82 26.89
N LYS A 32 35.56 -17.47 26.57
CA LYS A 32 35.81 -18.01 25.23
C LYS A 32 34.99 -19.27 25.00
N ALA A 33 34.61 -19.51 23.76
CA ALA A 33 33.90 -20.73 23.38
C ALA A 33 34.78 -21.96 23.62
N ASP A 34 34.19 -22.98 24.23
CA ASP A 34 34.72 -24.34 24.19
C ASP A 34 34.04 -25.09 23.03
N PRO A 35 34.78 -25.54 21.99
CA PRO A 35 34.21 -26.23 20.83
C PRO A 35 33.44 -27.52 21.18
N ALA A 36 33.71 -28.14 22.33
CA ALA A 36 33.05 -29.36 22.76
C ALA A 36 31.73 -29.13 23.52
N SER A 37 31.47 -27.89 23.93
CA SER A 37 30.33 -27.52 24.78
C SER A 37 29.11 -27.04 23.98
N GLN A 38 27.93 -27.59 24.30
CA GLN A 38 26.63 -27.19 23.74
C GLN A 38 25.93 -26.11 24.58
N SER A 39 26.20 -26.09 25.88
CA SER A 39 25.74 -25.08 26.83
C SER A 39 26.75 -24.96 27.98
N TYR A 40 26.47 -24.06 28.93
CA TYR A 40 27.34 -23.83 30.07
C TYR A 40 26.53 -23.82 31.36
N ARG A 41 27.14 -24.31 32.44
CA ARG A 41 26.69 -24.09 33.82
C ARG A 41 27.63 -23.13 34.50
N VAL A 42 27.07 -22.05 35.00
CA VAL A 42 27.78 -21.04 35.79
C VAL A 42 27.51 -21.36 37.26
N GLU A 43 28.55 -21.72 37.99
CA GLU A 43 28.47 -22.17 39.38
C GLU A 43 29.01 -21.08 40.30
N PHE A 44 28.37 -20.91 41.45
CA PHE A 44 28.72 -19.93 42.48
C PHE A 44 29.03 -20.63 43.81
N SER A 45 30.03 -20.16 44.52
CA SER A 45 30.52 -20.75 45.78
C SER A 45 31.00 -19.67 46.75
N ASN A 46 31.05 -19.99 48.04
CA ASN A 46 31.73 -19.18 49.07
C ASN A 46 33.24 -19.51 49.18
N THR A 47 33.68 -20.66 48.65
CA THR A 47 35.09 -21.11 48.63
C THR A 47 35.61 -21.28 47.20
N SER A 48 36.90 -21.05 47.00
CA SER A 48 37.56 -21.13 45.68
C SER A 48 37.69 -22.56 45.14
N ASP A 49 37.60 -23.56 45.99
CA ASP A 49 37.66 -24.98 45.62
C ASP A 49 36.29 -25.57 45.23
N PHE A 50 35.20 -24.81 45.39
CA PHE A 50 33.83 -25.22 45.05
C PHE A 50 33.40 -26.54 45.70
N GLN A 51 33.84 -26.82 46.94
CA GLN A 51 33.34 -27.95 47.72
C GLN A 51 31.82 -27.87 47.92
N ILE A 52 31.28 -26.65 48.03
CA ILE A 52 29.85 -26.38 48.12
C ILE A 52 29.47 -25.44 46.98
N VAL A 53 28.65 -25.92 46.05
CA VAL A 53 28.04 -25.07 45.01
C VAL A 53 26.74 -24.50 45.59
N LEU A 54 26.72 -23.19 45.79
CA LEU A 54 25.57 -22.46 46.36
C LEU A 54 24.48 -22.25 45.31
N ARG A 55 24.87 -21.89 44.09
CA ARG A 55 23.96 -21.58 42.99
C ARG A 55 24.52 -22.07 41.68
N THR A 56 23.65 -22.52 40.79
CA THR A 56 23.99 -22.90 39.41
C THR A 56 23.01 -22.28 38.45
N VAL A 57 23.54 -21.60 37.42
CA VAL A 57 22.74 -21.01 36.35
C VAL A 57 23.15 -21.66 35.03
N SER A 58 22.18 -22.18 34.28
CA SER A 58 22.44 -22.75 32.96
C SER A 58 22.23 -21.69 31.89
N VAL A 59 23.19 -21.55 30.98
CA VAL A 59 23.15 -20.57 29.88
C VAL A 59 23.58 -21.23 28.57
N ASN A 60 22.95 -20.82 27.47
CA ASN A 60 23.36 -21.24 26.12
C ASN A 60 24.37 -20.27 25.50
N ASP A 61 24.41 -19.04 26.02
CA ASP A 61 25.32 -17.99 25.57
C ASP A 61 26.65 -18.03 26.33
N ARG A 62 27.66 -17.33 25.78
CA ARG A 62 29.02 -17.23 26.37
C ARG A 62 29.16 -16.03 27.30
N THR A 63 28.04 -15.58 27.83
CA THR A 63 27.92 -14.41 28.70
C THR A 63 26.82 -14.66 29.71
N ILE A 64 26.99 -14.13 30.92
CA ILE A 64 25.95 -14.07 31.95
C ILE A 64 25.99 -12.72 32.63
N ARG A 65 24.80 -12.21 32.96
CA ARG A 65 24.61 -11.07 33.86
C ARG A 65 23.94 -11.57 35.13
N PHE A 66 24.43 -11.13 36.27
CA PHE A 66 23.93 -11.60 37.55
C PHE A 66 24.14 -10.58 38.67
N PHE A 67 23.32 -10.70 39.71
CA PHE A 67 23.54 -10.05 40.99
C PHE A 67 24.12 -11.09 41.96
N PRO A 68 25.27 -10.82 42.61
CA PRO A 68 25.79 -11.69 43.65
C PRO A 68 24.80 -11.82 44.82
N GLU A 69 24.57 -13.05 45.27
CA GLU A 69 23.76 -13.32 46.46
C GLU A 69 24.60 -13.26 47.74
N SER A 70 23.93 -13.11 48.89
CA SER A 70 24.62 -13.10 50.18
C SER A 70 25.36 -14.43 50.37
N ASN A 71 26.69 -14.35 50.50
CA ASN A 71 27.67 -15.44 50.68
C ASN A 71 28.34 -15.99 49.41
N GLU A 72 28.03 -15.50 48.22
CA GLU A 72 28.79 -15.86 47.02
C GLU A 72 30.09 -15.05 46.94
N ARG A 73 31.23 -15.73 46.76
CA ARG A 73 32.56 -15.12 46.64
C ARG A 73 33.28 -15.50 45.36
N TYR A 74 33.01 -16.69 44.85
CA TYR A 74 33.66 -17.24 43.67
C TYR A 74 32.61 -17.68 42.65
N ILE A 75 32.96 -17.50 41.38
CA ILE A 75 32.19 -17.95 40.22
C ILE A 75 33.11 -18.75 39.29
N ARG A 76 32.58 -19.81 38.69
CA ARG A 76 33.27 -20.58 37.65
C ARG A 76 32.31 -21.03 36.56
N VAL A 77 32.85 -21.38 35.41
CA VAL A 77 32.08 -21.84 34.25
C VAL A 77 32.42 -23.30 33.95
N VAL A 78 31.39 -24.12 33.75
CA VAL A 78 31.52 -25.53 33.37
C VAL A 78 30.85 -25.73 32.03
N GLY A 79 31.61 -26.19 31.04
CA GLY A 79 31.08 -26.58 29.74
C GLY A 79 30.21 -27.84 29.83
N ILE A 80 29.05 -27.85 29.17
CA ILE A 80 28.15 -29.00 29.09
C ILE A 80 28.11 -29.47 27.64
N GLY A 81 28.63 -30.68 27.40
CA GLY A 81 28.65 -31.34 26.10
C GLY A 81 27.41 -32.22 25.87
N ARG A 82 27.48 -33.03 24.82
CA ARG A 82 26.41 -33.96 24.43
C ARG A 82 26.09 -34.95 25.55
N LYS A 83 24.81 -35.28 25.72
CA LYS A 83 24.31 -36.17 26.79
C LYS A 83 24.62 -35.65 28.20
N GLU A 84 24.61 -34.33 28.41
CA GLU A 84 24.87 -33.68 29.71
C GLU A 84 26.27 -33.99 30.29
N SER A 85 27.25 -34.33 29.44
CA SER A 85 28.62 -34.56 29.89
C SER A 85 29.23 -33.25 30.39
N ARG A 86 29.73 -33.26 31.62
CA ARG A 86 30.39 -32.09 32.24
C ARG A 86 31.86 -32.03 31.81
N GLY A 87 32.28 -30.90 31.27
CA GLY A 87 33.69 -30.59 31.00
C GLY A 87 34.45 -30.19 32.27
N GLU A 88 35.75 -29.96 32.13
CA GLU A 88 36.56 -29.42 33.22
C GLU A 88 36.08 -28.01 33.59
N PRO A 89 35.85 -27.71 34.89
CA PRO A 89 35.51 -26.36 35.32
C PRO A 89 36.64 -25.37 35.04
N SER A 90 36.29 -24.13 34.74
CA SER A 90 37.27 -23.03 34.73
C SER A 90 37.91 -22.85 36.10
N GLU A 91 39.02 -22.11 36.13
CA GLU A 91 39.54 -21.56 37.38
C GLU A 91 38.46 -20.75 38.11
N ALA A 92 38.57 -20.73 39.45
CA ALA A 92 37.70 -19.95 40.31
C ALA A 92 37.98 -18.45 40.15
N ILE A 93 36.97 -17.69 39.78
CA ILE A 93 37.07 -16.23 39.61
C ILE A 93 36.47 -15.57 40.84
N LEU A 94 37.22 -14.67 41.49
CA LEU A 94 36.68 -13.86 42.58
C LEU A 94 35.64 -12.89 42.03
N ILE A 95 34.41 -12.91 42.56
CA ILE A 95 33.30 -12.09 42.06
C ILE A 95 33.63 -10.59 42.13
N ASP A 96 34.30 -10.16 43.20
CA ASP A 96 34.71 -8.77 43.41
C ASP A 96 35.75 -8.27 42.37
N SER A 97 36.39 -9.18 41.63
CA SER A 97 37.29 -8.84 40.51
C SER A 97 36.58 -8.58 39.19
N LEU A 98 35.27 -8.88 39.10
CA LEU A 98 34.49 -8.71 37.89
C LEU A 98 34.08 -7.26 37.69
N LYS A 99 33.98 -6.88 36.42
CA LYS A 99 33.52 -5.55 36.05
C LYS A 99 32.00 -5.44 36.30
N PRO A 100 31.52 -4.35 36.90
CA PRO A 100 30.08 -4.10 36.98
C PRO A 100 29.50 -3.98 35.57
N PHE A 101 28.33 -4.59 35.38
CA PHE A 101 27.53 -4.40 34.18
C PHE A 101 27.03 -2.96 34.17
N VAL A 102 27.54 -2.16 33.23
CA VAL A 102 27.02 -0.83 32.97
C VAL A 102 25.90 -1.00 31.96
N LYS A 103 24.66 -1.00 32.46
CA LYS A 103 23.50 -0.79 31.59
C LYS A 103 23.70 0.57 30.93
N LEU A 104 23.86 0.61 29.60
CA LEU A 104 23.89 1.88 28.90
C LEU A 104 22.58 2.60 29.18
N GLU A 105 22.61 3.62 30.03
CA GLU A 105 21.53 4.57 30.11
C GLU A 105 21.46 5.28 28.76
N ARG A 106 20.28 5.25 28.15
CA ARG A 106 20.00 5.92 26.89
C ARG A 106 19.19 7.15 27.22
N LYS A 107 19.65 8.33 26.83
CA LYS A 107 18.76 9.49 26.82
C LYS A 107 17.97 9.45 25.52
N ALA A 108 16.66 9.29 25.63
CA ALA A 108 15.78 9.37 24.48
C ALA A 108 16.03 10.71 23.74
N PRO A 109 16.06 10.72 22.40
CA PRO A 109 16.20 11.95 21.65
C PRO A 109 15.08 12.93 22.02
N PRO A 110 15.29 14.26 21.90
CA PRO A 110 14.20 15.21 22.01
C PRO A 110 13.17 14.92 20.90
N GLN A 111 12.01 14.44 21.31
CA GLN A 111 10.75 14.17 20.59
C GLN A 111 10.72 14.20 19.04
N ASP A 112 10.58 12.98 18.48
CA ASP A 112 9.48 12.51 17.61
C ASP A 112 9.39 12.82 16.11
N LYS A 113 10.52 12.97 15.39
CA LYS A 113 10.55 12.58 13.96
C LYS A 113 11.90 11.96 13.60
N ALA A 114 11.89 10.75 13.03
CA ALA A 114 13.08 10.17 12.42
C ALA A 114 13.60 11.13 11.34
N ILE A 115 14.93 11.28 11.25
CA ILE A 115 15.55 12.07 10.18
C ILE A 115 15.45 11.23 8.91
N ILE A 116 14.67 11.68 7.94
CA ILE A 116 14.56 11.04 6.64
C ILE A 116 15.61 11.67 5.72
N LEU A 117 16.52 10.86 5.17
CA LEU A 117 17.58 11.34 4.30
C LEU A 117 17.28 11.03 2.84
N SER A 118 17.39 12.06 2.01
CA SER A 118 17.39 11.89 0.57
C SER A 118 18.80 11.60 0.04
N PRO A 119 19.01 10.52 -0.73
CA PRO A 119 20.24 10.34 -1.49
C PRO A 119 20.38 11.39 -2.60
N THR A 120 19.26 11.98 -3.06
CA THR A 120 19.27 12.96 -4.16
C THR A 120 19.63 14.38 -3.70
N GLN A 121 19.50 14.68 -2.40
CA GLN A 121 19.78 16.01 -1.85
C GLN A 121 21.17 16.13 -1.20
N ASN A 122 22.00 15.07 -1.24
CA ASN A 122 23.32 15.02 -0.60
C ASN A 122 23.30 15.46 0.87
N GLU A 123 22.19 15.22 1.56
CA GLU A 123 22.04 15.57 2.97
C GLU A 123 22.98 14.71 3.80
N LYS A 124 23.72 15.36 4.71
CA LYS A 124 24.61 14.68 5.64
C LYS A 124 24.12 14.96 7.04
N ILE A 125 24.03 13.91 7.85
CA ILE A 125 23.85 14.10 9.28
C ILE A 125 25.13 14.71 9.82
N VAL A 126 25.00 15.94 10.29
CA VAL A 126 26.07 16.63 10.99
C VAL A 126 25.79 16.54 12.49
N LEU A 127 26.62 15.80 13.21
CA LEU A 127 26.68 15.92 14.66
C LEU A 127 27.45 17.20 14.98
N ASP A 128 26.90 18.02 15.87
CA ASP A 128 27.63 19.16 16.43
C ASP A 128 28.93 18.64 17.04
N ASN A 129 30.04 18.99 16.39
CA ASN A 129 31.35 18.47 16.73
C ASN A 129 32.16 19.58 17.42
N PRO A 130 32.31 19.57 18.75
CA PRO A 130 33.15 20.53 19.45
C PRO A 130 34.65 20.39 19.10
N SER A 131 35.02 19.40 18.29
CA SER A 131 36.39 19.18 17.80
C SER A 131 36.94 20.28 16.90
N SER A 132 36.11 21.20 16.39
CA SER A 132 36.61 22.44 15.77
C SER A 132 37.11 23.42 16.85
N GLY A 133 38.15 23.01 17.58
CA GLY A 133 38.98 23.87 18.43
C GLY A 133 38.51 24.05 19.87
N LYS A 134 39.05 23.22 20.79
CA LYS A 134 39.91 23.66 21.93
C LYS A 134 40.10 22.63 23.05
N ASN A 135 39.30 21.57 23.17
CA ASN A 135 39.25 20.76 24.42
C ASN A 135 39.54 19.25 24.30
N GLY A 136 39.99 18.72 23.15
CA GLY A 136 40.37 17.30 23.01
C GLY A 136 39.23 16.28 23.17
N VAL A 137 37.98 16.73 23.02
CA VAL A 137 36.79 15.87 23.03
C VAL A 137 36.63 15.22 21.66
N LYS A 138 36.42 13.91 21.61
CA LYS A 138 36.10 13.13 20.41
C LYS A 138 34.65 12.70 20.42
N VAL A 139 34.03 12.60 19.26
CA VAL A 139 32.68 12.03 19.11
C VAL A 139 32.81 10.67 18.44
N PHE A 140 32.10 9.68 18.98
CA PHE A 140 32.01 8.34 18.41
C PHE A 140 30.56 8.03 18.06
N PHE A 141 30.36 7.32 16.96
CA PHE A 141 29.05 6.85 16.53
C PHE A 141 29.12 5.39 16.09
N ARG A 142 27.97 4.71 16.10
CA ARG A 142 27.76 3.44 15.42
C ARG A 142 26.36 3.38 14.82
N VAL A 143 26.19 2.53 13.82
CA VAL A 143 24.92 2.32 13.11
C VAL A 143 24.49 0.87 13.29
N ASN A 144 23.23 0.64 13.62
CA ASN A 144 22.60 -0.69 13.74
C ASN A 144 23.42 -1.68 14.59
N GLU A 145 23.81 -1.24 15.80
CA GLU A 145 24.63 -2.00 16.76
C GLU A 145 26.03 -2.40 16.25
N GLY A 146 26.51 -1.81 15.14
CA GLY A 146 27.83 -2.09 14.57
C GLY A 146 29.01 -1.57 15.40
N GLU A 147 30.18 -1.55 14.77
CA GLU A 147 31.41 -1.06 15.40
C GLU A 147 31.39 0.45 15.63
N TRP A 148 31.93 0.88 16.78
CA TRP A 148 32.11 2.29 17.11
C TRP A 148 33.19 2.91 16.21
N LYS A 149 32.83 4.02 15.56
CA LYS A 149 33.71 4.79 14.67
C LYS A 149 33.83 6.22 15.20
N GLU A 150 35.03 6.79 15.08
CA GLU A 150 35.23 8.22 15.35
C GLU A 150 34.52 9.06 14.28
N TYR A 151 33.74 10.05 14.71
CA TYR A 151 32.99 10.93 13.83
C TYR A 151 33.92 11.96 13.16
N GLN A 152 34.00 11.90 11.84
CA GLN A 152 34.86 12.76 11.01
C GLN A 152 34.06 13.68 10.07
N GLY A 153 32.89 14.14 10.52
CA GLY A 153 32.02 15.04 9.75
C GLY A 153 30.96 14.36 8.89
N THR A 154 30.88 13.02 8.91
CA THR A 154 29.81 12.26 8.27
C THR A 154 29.53 10.96 9.01
N ILE A 155 28.29 10.50 8.96
CA ILE A 155 27.85 9.20 9.48
C ILE A 155 27.82 8.22 8.30
N SER A 156 28.64 7.18 8.36
CA SER A 156 28.76 6.17 7.30
C SER A 156 28.22 4.82 7.76
N GLY A 157 27.74 4.01 6.81
CA GLY A 157 27.20 2.68 7.08
C GLY A 157 25.69 2.63 7.32
N LEU A 158 24.96 3.70 6.96
CA LEU A 158 23.51 3.65 6.85
C LEU A 158 23.09 2.64 5.76
N GLN A 159 22.06 1.87 6.05
CA GLN A 159 21.45 0.89 5.17
C GLN A 159 20.09 1.41 4.71
N GLU A 160 19.58 0.93 3.57
CA GLU A 160 18.22 1.23 3.13
C GLU A 160 17.20 0.88 4.22
N GLY A 161 16.25 1.79 4.47
CA GLY A 161 15.26 1.67 5.53
C GLY A 161 15.64 2.37 6.83
N LYS A 162 15.10 1.88 7.95
CA LYS A 162 15.34 2.44 9.28
C LYS A 162 16.73 2.06 9.78
N ASN A 163 17.44 3.04 10.33
CA ASN A 163 18.73 2.88 10.97
C ASN A 163 18.70 3.48 12.37
N ASP A 164 19.26 2.75 13.32
CA ASP A 164 19.55 3.23 14.66
C ASP A 164 20.97 3.77 14.69
N VAL A 165 21.11 5.07 14.93
CA VAL A 165 22.41 5.72 15.05
C VAL A 165 22.63 6.09 16.52
N GLU A 166 23.58 5.40 17.14
CA GLU A 166 23.99 5.67 18.52
C GLU A 166 25.28 6.49 18.51
N PHE A 167 25.37 7.49 19.40
CA PHE A 167 26.54 8.36 19.49
C PHE A 167 26.81 8.83 20.92
N TYR A 168 28.08 9.10 21.21
CA TYR A 168 28.54 9.71 22.46
C TYR A 168 29.81 10.53 22.23
N SER A 169 30.07 11.51 23.08
CA SER A 169 31.34 12.21 23.20
C SER A 169 32.22 11.65 24.34
N GLU A 170 33.53 11.69 24.12
CA GLU A 170 34.57 11.24 25.03
C GLU A 170 35.62 12.34 25.21
N THR A 171 35.93 12.69 26.45
CA THR A 171 36.99 13.67 26.74
C THR A 171 38.38 13.07 26.50
N ALA A 172 39.42 13.91 26.39
CA ALA A 172 40.80 13.45 26.26
C ALA A 172 41.26 12.52 27.41
N SER A 173 40.59 12.58 28.57
CA SER A 173 40.85 11.73 29.74
C SER A 173 40.04 10.43 29.76
N GLY A 174 39.26 10.14 28.71
CA GLY A 174 38.48 8.90 28.56
C GLY A 174 37.11 8.90 29.24
N VAL A 175 36.63 10.06 29.71
CA VAL A 175 35.29 10.17 30.30
C VAL A 175 34.25 10.26 29.19
N LYS A 176 33.31 9.31 29.16
CA LYS A 176 32.24 9.21 28.16
C LYS A 176 30.95 9.81 28.67
N GLU A 177 30.23 10.55 27.83
CA GLU A 177 28.84 10.91 28.12
C GLU A 177 27.89 9.71 27.96
N THR A 178 26.67 9.89 28.44
CA THR A 178 25.54 8.99 28.19
C THR A 178 25.28 8.86 26.69
N THR A 179 25.24 7.64 26.17
CA THR A 179 24.95 7.39 24.76
C THR A 179 23.56 7.87 24.39
N ARG A 180 23.50 8.57 23.27
CA ARG A 180 22.27 9.07 22.66
C ARG A 180 21.92 8.20 21.47
N LEU A 181 20.63 8.13 21.17
CA LEU A 181 20.07 7.40 20.02
C LEU A 181 19.34 8.40 19.13
N MET A 182 19.53 8.28 17.82
CA MET A 182 18.68 8.90 16.81
C MET A 182 18.25 7.85 15.79
N GLU A 183 17.01 7.94 15.32
CA GLU A 183 16.52 7.13 14.21
C GLU A 183 16.70 7.88 12.89
N VAL A 184 17.25 7.19 11.89
CA VAL A 184 17.52 7.73 10.56
C VAL A 184 16.89 6.81 9.53
N VAL A 185 16.02 7.34 8.66
CA VAL A 185 15.46 6.58 7.54
C VAL A 185 16.24 6.94 6.28
N GLN A 186 16.92 5.96 5.69
CA GLN A 186 17.55 6.09 4.39
C GLN A 186 16.58 5.54 3.34
N ASP A 187 16.16 6.37 2.41
CA ASP A 187 15.23 5.96 1.35
C ASP A 187 15.76 6.34 -0.03
N THR A 188 16.14 5.35 -0.81
CA THR A 188 16.63 5.51 -2.18
C THR A 188 15.56 5.20 -3.24
N LYS A 189 14.38 4.76 -2.82
CA LYS A 189 13.35 4.26 -3.72
C LYS A 189 12.40 5.38 -4.08
N ARG A 190 11.90 5.33 -5.32
CA ARG A 190 10.89 6.28 -5.78
C ARG A 190 9.50 5.70 -5.53
N PRO A 191 8.46 6.53 -5.30
CA PRO A 191 7.08 6.06 -5.23
C PRO A 191 6.67 5.23 -6.45
N GLU A 192 5.96 4.14 -6.23
CA GLU A 192 5.30 3.36 -7.28
C GLU A 192 3.89 3.90 -7.54
N ILE A 193 3.50 3.96 -8.82
CA ILE A 193 2.16 4.43 -9.24
C ILE A 193 1.44 3.27 -9.92
N ARG A 194 0.18 3.05 -9.56
CA ARG A 194 -0.72 2.09 -10.22
C ARG A 194 -2.01 2.77 -10.59
N VAL A 195 -2.48 2.54 -11.82
CA VAL A 195 -3.74 3.09 -12.32
C VAL A 195 -4.66 1.99 -12.78
N GLU A 196 -5.91 2.05 -12.31
CA GLU A 196 -7.01 1.21 -12.73
C GLU A 196 -8.12 2.08 -13.31
N ILE A 197 -8.63 1.70 -14.47
CA ILE A 197 -9.84 2.29 -15.07
C ILE A 197 -10.98 1.32 -14.78
N GLY A 198 -12.17 1.82 -14.43
CA GLY A 198 -13.33 1.02 -14.04
C GLY A 198 -13.78 -0.05 -15.04
N LYS A 199 -15.01 0.01 -15.53
CA LYS A 199 -15.52 -0.95 -16.51
C LYS A 199 -15.03 -0.62 -17.90
N GLY A 200 -14.67 -1.63 -18.66
CA GLY A 200 -14.18 -1.50 -20.02
C GLY A 200 -13.58 -2.80 -20.52
N PHE A 201 -12.77 -2.71 -21.56
CA PHE A 201 -11.95 -3.82 -22.01
C PHE A 201 -10.55 -3.31 -22.39
N LYS A 202 -9.59 -4.23 -22.47
CA LYS A 202 -8.25 -3.94 -22.98
C LYS A 202 -8.19 -4.27 -24.46
N LEU A 203 -7.76 -3.30 -25.26
CA LEU A 203 -7.29 -3.54 -26.61
C LEU A 203 -5.76 -3.52 -26.56
N GLU A 204 -5.16 -4.70 -26.67
CA GLU A 204 -3.74 -4.92 -26.37
C GLU A 204 -3.38 -4.43 -24.94
N SER A 205 -2.64 -3.32 -24.83
CA SER A 205 -2.23 -2.71 -23.56
C SER A 205 -3.01 -1.44 -23.21
N VAL A 206 -3.95 -1.01 -24.05
CA VAL A 206 -4.72 0.24 -23.86
C VAL A 206 -6.13 -0.07 -23.39
N TYR A 207 -6.57 0.60 -22.33
CA TYR A 207 -7.94 0.48 -21.85
C TYR A 207 -8.90 1.28 -22.73
N VAL A 208 -10.01 0.66 -23.13
CA VAL A 208 -11.14 1.31 -23.78
C VAL A 208 -12.29 1.36 -22.77
N THR A 209 -12.83 2.55 -22.55
CA THR A 209 -13.81 2.84 -21.49
C THR A 209 -14.90 3.79 -21.96
N ARG A 210 -15.96 3.96 -21.14
CA ARG A 210 -17.03 4.93 -21.34
C ARG A 210 -16.99 6.07 -20.32
N LYS A 211 -17.75 7.13 -20.58
CA LYS A 211 -17.65 8.41 -19.86
C LYS A 211 -17.95 8.35 -18.36
N ASP A 212 -18.86 7.49 -17.93
CA ASP A 212 -19.30 7.40 -16.53
C ASP A 212 -18.39 6.52 -15.65
N GLN A 213 -17.22 6.12 -16.16
CA GLN A 213 -16.28 5.31 -15.41
C GLN A 213 -15.35 6.16 -14.55
N THR A 214 -14.95 5.57 -13.42
CA THR A 214 -13.95 6.18 -12.53
C THR A 214 -12.54 5.69 -12.87
N LEU A 215 -11.57 6.57 -12.70
CA LEU A 215 -10.15 6.24 -12.69
C LEU A 215 -9.68 6.15 -11.23
N LYS A 216 -8.99 5.08 -10.86
CA LYS A 216 -8.36 4.91 -9.57
C LYS A 216 -6.86 4.97 -9.73
N VAL A 217 -6.21 5.74 -8.88
CA VAL A 217 -4.75 5.86 -8.82
C VAL A 217 -4.32 5.48 -7.41
N GLU A 218 -3.41 4.53 -7.29
CA GLU A 218 -2.74 4.15 -6.04
C GLU A 218 -1.29 4.60 -6.12
N ILE A 219 -0.81 5.29 -5.08
CA ILE A 219 0.60 5.69 -4.95
C ILE A 219 1.17 5.04 -3.69
N ALA A 220 2.20 4.21 -3.87
CA ALA A 220 2.82 3.49 -2.77
C ALA A 220 4.30 3.87 -2.65
N ASP A 221 4.71 4.20 -1.43
CA ASP A 221 6.12 4.19 -1.04
C ASP A 221 6.26 3.41 0.27
N ALA A 222 7.16 2.44 0.28
CA ALA A 222 7.27 1.47 1.37
C ALA A 222 8.23 1.92 2.49
N VAL A 223 9.05 2.94 2.26
CA VAL A 223 10.17 3.29 3.15
C VAL A 223 9.91 4.60 3.88
N SER A 224 9.76 5.71 3.14
CA SER A 224 9.50 7.03 3.72
C SER A 224 8.03 7.46 3.60
N GLY A 225 7.27 6.79 2.74
CA GLY A 225 5.86 7.09 2.49
C GLY A 225 5.68 8.29 1.57
N VAL A 226 4.47 8.45 1.03
CA VAL A 226 4.16 9.52 0.08
C VAL A 226 4.05 10.88 0.79
N ALA A 227 4.69 11.91 0.24
CA ALA A 227 4.62 13.28 0.74
C ALA A 227 3.57 14.11 0.00
N ASP A 228 3.61 14.10 -1.33
CA ASP A 228 2.68 14.85 -2.16
C ASP A 228 2.52 14.23 -3.55
N SER A 229 1.41 14.59 -4.19
CA SER A 229 1.02 14.10 -5.51
C SER A 229 0.28 15.16 -6.31
N GLU A 230 0.55 15.24 -7.60
CA GLU A 230 -0.15 16.10 -8.56
C GLU A 230 -0.68 15.27 -9.72
N PHE A 231 -1.88 15.62 -10.19
CA PHE A 231 -2.57 14.88 -11.25
C PHE A 231 -2.97 15.82 -12.38
N TYR A 232 -2.74 15.37 -13.61
CA TYR A 232 -3.08 16.12 -14.81
C TYR A 232 -3.79 15.24 -15.82
N PHE A 233 -4.91 15.71 -16.33
CA PHE A 233 -5.58 15.10 -17.47
C PHE A 233 -4.95 15.58 -18.78
N LEU A 234 -4.72 14.66 -19.70
CA LEU A 234 -4.11 14.89 -21.01
C LEU A 234 -5.12 14.55 -22.11
N GLN A 235 -5.40 15.50 -23.01
CA GLN A 235 -6.19 15.23 -24.20
C GLN A 235 -5.83 16.24 -25.31
N ASN A 236 -5.65 15.75 -26.54
CA ASN A 236 -5.34 16.59 -27.72
C ASN A 236 -4.17 17.57 -27.48
N GLY A 237 -3.14 17.13 -26.74
CA GLY A 237 -1.97 17.96 -26.38
C GLY A 237 -2.22 18.97 -25.26
N ARG A 238 -3.45 19.10 -24.75
CA ARG A 238 -3.78 19.94 -23.59
C ARG A 238 -3.55 19.17 -22.29
N LYS A 239 -2.83 19.81 -21.36
CA LYS A 239 -2.59 19.33 -19.99
C LYS A 239 -3.40 20.17 -19.00
N THR A 240 -4.31 19.54 -18.26
CA THR A 240 -5.22 20.22 -17.32
C THR A 240 -5.06 19.61 -15.93
N GLN A 241 -4.77 20.42 -14.92
CA GLN A 241 -4.68 19.92 -13.55
C GLN A 241 -6.06 19.45 -13.06
N VAL A 242 -6.10 18.29 -12.40
CA VAL A 242 -7.34 17.70 -11.87
C VAL A 242 -7.17 17.31 -10.41
N ASN A 243 -8.28 17.36 -9.67
CA ASN A 243 -8.34 16.92 -8.28
C ASN A 243 -9.19 15.65 -8.18
N PRO A 244 -8.86 14.74 -7.25
CA PRO A 244 -9.66 13.54 -7.00
C PRO A 244 -11.03 13.93 -6.43
N ILE A 245 -12.06 13.13 -6.77
CA ILE A 245 -13.39 13.24 -6.15
C ILE A 245 -13.43 12.60 -4.76
N SER A 246 -12.54 11.65 -4.50
CA SER A 246 -12.37 11.02 -3.19
C SER A 246 -10.95 10.53 -3.02
N GLN A 247 -10.48 10.59 -1.78
CA GLN A 247 -9.16 10.13 -1.38
C GLN A 247 -9.24 9.32 -0.09
N ASN A 248 -8.60 8.16 -0.07
CA ASN A 248 -8.35 7.40 1.14
C ASN A 248 -6.85 7.12 1.24
N LYS A 249 -6.15 7.86 2.11
CA LYS A 249 -4.68 7.86 2.17
C LYS A 249 -4.08 8.16 0.79
N ASN A 250 -3.42 7.19 0.16
CA ASN A 250 -2.77 7.33 -1.15
C ASN A 250 -3.54 6.62 -2.27
N ASP A 251 -4.83 6.32 -2.03
CA ASP A 251 -5.78 5.85 -3.03
C ASP A 251 -6.67 7.02 -3.47
N TYR A 252 -6.60 7.36 -4.75
CA TYR A 252 -7.28 8.52 -5.33
C TYR A 252 -8.28 8.04 -6.37
N THR A 253 -9.49 8.60 -6.35
CA THR A 253 -10.52 8.32 -7.35
C THR A 253 -10.85 9.59 -8.13
N PHE A 254 -10.91 9.49 -9.44
CA PHE A 254 -11.24 10.56 -10.38
C PHE A 254 -12.43 10.15 -11.24
N ILE A 255 -13.15 11.14 -11.72
CA ILE A 255 -14.09 11.01 -12.84
C ILE A 255 -13.45 11.61 -14.09
N LEU A 256 -13.86 11.13 -15.26
CA LEU A 256 -13.46 11.76 -16.51
C LEU A 256 -14.08 13.17 -16.59
N PRO A 257 -13.33 14.21 -17.05
CA PRO A 257 -13.87 15.56 -17.15
C PRO A 257 -15.12 15.63 -18.04
N ASP A 258 -16.08 16.50 -17.73
CA ASP A 258 -17.31 16.61 -18.53
C ASP A 258 -17.06 17.05 -19.98
N SER A 259 -16.03 17.87 -20.19
CA SER A 259 -15.60 18.37 -21.50
C SER A 259 -14.69 17.41 -22.27
N ILE A 260 -14.52 16.17 -21.79
CA ILE A 260 -13.71 15.17 -22.48
C ILE A 260 -14.37 14.79 -23.81
N GLU A 261 -13.55 14.73 -24.85
CA GLU A 261 -13.95 14.26 -26.17
C GLU A 261 -13.66 12.76 -26.31
N ASP A 262 -14.36 12.09 -27.22
CA ASP A 262 -14.05 10.71 -27.59
C ASP A 262 -12.65 10.59 -28.20
N GLY A 263 -12.05 9.42 -28.05
CA GLY A 263 -10.71 9.12 -28.52
C GLY A 263 -9.68 9.02 -27.40
N SER A 264 -8.41 9.29 -27.71
CA SER A 264 -7.33 9.09 -26.74
C SER A 264 -7.34 10.14 -25.64
N PHE A 265 -7.12 9.67 -24.43
CA PHE A 265 -6.87 10.51 -23.26
C PHE A 265 -5.73 9.92 -22.43
N GLY A 266 -5.20 10.72 -21.52
CA GLY A 266 -4.23 10.25 -20.55
C GLY A 266 -4.38 10.92 -19.19
N ILE A 267 -3.78 10.29 -18.19
CA ILE A 267 -3.58 10.86 -16.86
C ILE A 267 -2.08 10.84 -16.55
N ASP A 268 -1.56 12.02 -16.30
CA ASP A 268 -0.20 12.26 -15.83
C ASP A 268 -0.23 12.31 -14.31
N VAL A 269 0.59 11.49 -13.67
CA VAL A 269 0.69 11.40 -12.22
C VAL A 269 2.11 11.74 -11.81
N LYS A 270 2.24 12.77 -10.97
CA LYS A 270 3.50 13.13 -10.30
C LYS A 270 3.38 12.80 -8.83
N ALA A 271 4.40 12.18 -8.27
CA ALA A 271 4.47 11.85 -6.85
C ALA A 271 5.85 12.17 -6.29
N ARG A 272 5.89 12.56 -5.02
CA ARG A 272 7.10 12.74 -4.23
C ARG A 272 6.92 12.06 -2.88
N ASP A 273 7.94 11.34 -2.40
CA ASP A 273 7.96 10.76 -1.05
C ASP A 273 8.51 11.74 -0.01
N GLN A 274 8.52 11.32 1.26
CA GLN A 274 9.06 12.12 2.36
C GLN A 274 10.58 12.27 2.31
N ALA A 275 11.28 11.39 1.58
CA ALA A 275 12.71 11.49 1.28
C ALA A 275 13.02 12.31 0.02
N GLY A 276 12.02 12.96 -0.59
CA GLY A 276 12.18 13.80 -1.77
C GLY A 276 12.42 13.06 -3.09
N ASN A 277 12.37 11.71 -3.13
CA ASN A 277 12.42 10.97 -4.39
C ASN A 277 11.12 11.20 -5.18
N LYS A 278 11.22 11.25 -6.51
CA LYS A 278 10.13 11.67 -7.40
C LYS A 278 9.82 10.65 -8.48
N THR A 279 8.54 10.47 -8.77
CA THR A 279 8.04 9.67 -9.91
C THR A 279 7.10 10.53 -10.75
N GLU A 280 7.23 10.44 -12.07
CA GLU A 280 6.31 11.05 -13.05
C GLU A 280 6.01 10.00 -14.12
N GLU A 281 4.74 9.59 -14.23
CA GLU A 281 4.28 8.57 -15.17
C GLU A 281 2.97 8.99 -15.86
N SER A 282 2.83 8.62 -17.12
CA SER A 282 1.64 8.85 -17.95
C SER A 282 0.92 7.54 -18.24
N PHE A 283 -0.39 7.52 -18.00
CA PHE A 283 -1.26 6.38 -18.33
C PHE A 283 -2.26 6.79 -19.39
N PHE A 284 -2.48 5.96 -20.41
CA PHE A 284 -3.35 6.30 -21.54
C PHE A 284 -4.55 5.36 -21.63
N GLY A 285 -5.66 5.90 -22.14
CA GLY A 285 -6.87 5.18 -22.44
C GLY A 285 -7.56 5.73 -23.69
N ILE A 286 -8.60 5.03 -24.13
CA ILE A 286 -9.49 5.44 -25.21
C ILE A 286 -10.89 5.59 -24.62
N LEU A 287 -11.48 6.77 -24.78
CA LEU A 287 -12.86 7.05 -24.42
C LEU A 287 -13.76 6.79 -25.62
N ASP A 288 -14.82 6.04 -25.36
CA ASP A 288 -15.99 5.93 -26.22
C ASP A 288 -17.25 6.29 -25.42
N SER A 289 -17.83 7.45 -25.70
CA SER A 289 -19.06 7.91 -25.04
C SER A 289 -20.30 7.78 -25.93
N ASN A 290 -20.13 7.35 -27.18
CA ASN A 290 -21.22 7.31 -28.15
C ASN A 290 -21.80 5.89 -28.26
N PRO A 291 -23.13 5.74 -28.32
CA PRO A 291 -23.74 4.47 -28.65
C PRO A 291 -23.61 4.15 -30.15
N PRO A 292 -23.74 2.87 -30.54
CA PRO A 292 -23.71 2.47 -31.94
C PRO A 292 -24.74 3.19 -32.81
N ILE A 293 -24.32 3.56 -34.01
CA ILE A 293 -25.17 4.17 -35.04
C ILE A 293 -25.71 3.06 -35.94
N CYS A 294 -27.03 3.06 -36.18
CA CYS A 294 -27.67 2.01 -36.96
C CYS A 294 -28.49 2.54 -38.13
N ARG A 295 -28.64 1.70 -39.15
CA ARG A 295 -29.51 1.90 -40.31
C ARG A 295 -30.44 0.69 -40.44
N ILE A 296 -31.73 0.97 -40.63
CA ILE A 296 -32.74 -0.06 -40.88
C ILE A 296 -33.15 0.00 -42.36
N SER A 297 -33.27 -1.16 -42.98
CA SER A 297 -33.77 -1.37 -44.35
C SER A 297 -34.97 -2.31 -44.32
N PRO A 298 -36.06 -2.04 -45.07
CA PRO A 298 -36.27 -0.83 -45.86
C PRO A 298 -36.45 0.40 -44.95
N ARG A 299 -36.07 1.57 -45.48
CA ARG A 299 -36.23 2.84 -44.76
C ARG A 299 -37.71 3.12 -44.56
N LEU A 300 -38.05 3.70 -43.42
CA LEU A 300 -39.42 4.05 -43.08
C LEU A 300 -39.80 5.41 -43.66
N SER A 301 -40.84 5.44 -44.48
CA SER A 301 -41.55 6.68 -44.84
C SER A 301 -42.96 6.68 -44.22
N THR A 302 -43.46 7.86 -43.86
CA THR A 302 -44.77 8.01 -43.21
C THR A 302 -45.88 7.47 -44.12
N GLY A 303 -46.65 6.48 -43.65
CA GLY A 303 -47.78 5.90 -44.40
C GLY A 303 -47.38 4.87 -45.46
N GLU A 304 -46.12 4.44 -45.51
CA GLU A 304 -45.63 3.44 -46.45
C GLU A 304 -46.19 2.04 -46.13
N LEU A 305 -46.68 1.36 -47.17
CA LEU A 305 -47.17 -0.01 -47.11
C LEU A 305 -46.20 -0.92 -47.85
N PHE A 306 -45.79 -1.99 -47.21
CA PHE A 306 -44.79 -2.91 -47.75
C PHE A 306 -45.45 -4.20 -48.26
N PRO A 307 -44.93 -4.83 -49.33
CA PRO A 307 -45.45 -6.10 -49.82
C PRO A 307 -45.21 -7.24 -48.80
N ILE A 308 -46.01 -8.31 -48.90
CA ILE A 308 -45.78 -9.54 -48.13
C ILE A 308 -44.41 -10.14 -48.47
N GLY A 309 -43.72 -10.70 -47.47
CA GLY A 309 -42.36 -11.19 -47.63
C GLY A 309 -41.28 -10.12 -47.55
N THR A 310 -41.63 -8.88 -47.16
CA THR A 310 -40.63 -7.83 -46.88
C THR A 310 -39.73 -8.29 -45.74
N GLU A 311 -38.42 -8.21 -45.97
CA GLU A 311 -37.37 -8.51 -44.99
C GLU A 311 -36.85 -7.21 -44.37
N ILE A 312 -36.85 -7.12 -43.05
CA ILE A 312 -36.25 -6.02 -42.30
C ILE A 312 -34.82 -6.39 -41.93
N GLN A 313 -33.88 -5.53 -42.28
CA GLN A 313 -32.48 -5.65 -41.89
C GLN A 313 -32.06 -4.45 -41.06
N ILE A 314 -31.30 -4.70 -39.99
CA ILE A 314 -30.61 -3.65 -39.23
C ILE A 314 -29.10 -3.85 -39.35
N GLN A 315 -28.39 -2.78 -39.64
CA GLN A 315 -26.93 -2.71 -39.69
C GLN A 315 -26.48 -1.62 -38.74
N CYS A 316 -25.55 -1.95 -37.85
CA CYS A 316 -25.04 -1.02 -36.83
C CYS A 316 -23.52 -0.99 -36.88
N GLU A 317 -22.97 0.20 -36.66
CA GLU A 317 -21.54 0.46 -36.62
C GLU A 317 -21.21 1.27 -35.38
N ASP A 318 -20.06 0.95 -34.81
CA ASP A 318 -19.43 1.72 -33.74
C ASP A 318 -17.94 1.81 -34.04
N LEU A 319 -17.41 3.04 -34.06
CA LEU A 319 -16.09 3.32 -34.62
C LEU A 319 -14.95 3.13 -33.61
N ILE A 320 -15.25 3.07 -32.31
CA ILE A 320 -14.22 3.06 -31.26
C ILE A 320 -14.21 1.73 -30.53
N SER A 321 -15.31 1.35 -29.89
CA SER A 321 -15.39 0.10 -29.13
C SER A 321 -15.94 -1.06 -29.97
N GLY A 322 -16.70 -0.77 -31.02
CA GLY A 322 -17.34 -1.75 -31.87
C GLY A 322 -18.64 -2.29 -31.26
N VAL A 323 -19.52 -2.81 -32.11
CA VAL A 323 -20.81 -3.37 -31.67
C VAL A 323 -20.59 -4.68 -30.92
N ARG A 324 -21.22 -4.83 -29.75
CA ARG A 324 -21.24 -6.07 -28.96
C ARG A 324 -22.47 -6.92 -29.26
N SER A 325 -23.64 -6.31 -29.30
CA SER A 325 -24.90 -7.05 -29.48
C SER A 325 -25.99 -6.18 -30.09
N ILE A 326 -26.84 -6.81 -30.90
CA ILE A 326 -28.11 -6.28 -31.38
C ILE A 326 -29.20 -7.24 -30.87
N GLN A 327 -30.17 -6.71 -30.14
CA GLN A 327 -31.35 -7.43 -29.68
C GLN A 327 -32.60 -6.75 -30.20
N PHE A 328 -33.67 -7.49 -30.45
CA PHE A 328 -34.94 -6.94 -30.91
C PHE A 328 -36.13 -7.53 -30.14
N SER A 329 -37.15 -6.70 -29.93
CA SER A 329 -38.49 -7.10 -29.54
C SER A 329 -39.45 -6.81 -30.68
N GLN A 330 -40.37 -7.74 -30.96
CA GLN A 330 -41.43 -7.58 -31.95
C GLN A 330 -42.78 -7.54 -31.24
N ASN A 331 -43.61 -6.55 -31.57
CA ASN A 331 -44.97 -6.37 -31.05
C ASN A 331 -45.05 -6.37 -29.50
N GLY A 332 -44.00 -5.86 -28.84
CA GLY A 332 -43.90 -5.81 -27.38
C GLY A 332 -43.56 -7.13 -26.71
N GLY A 333 -43.12 -8.15 -27.46
CA GLY A 333 -42.63 -9.42 -26.91
C GLY A 333 -41.27 -9.30 -26.22
N GLU A 334 -40.69 -10.44 -25.82
CA GLU A 334 -39.36 -10.48 -25.21
C GLU A 334 -38.24 -10.12 -26.20
N PHE A 335 -37.15 -9.56 -25.67
CA PHE A 335 -35.96 -9.26 -26.47
C PHE A 335 -35.22 -10.55 -26.84
N ARG A 336 -34.92 -10.69 -28.13
CA ARG A 336 -34.14 -11.81 -28.70
C ARG A 336 -32.96 -11.27 -29.48
N ASN A 337 -31.89 -12.06 -29.60
CA ASN A 337 -30.72 -11.65 -30.38
C ASN A 337 -31.10 -11.56 -31.86
N TYR A 338 -30.68 -10.47 -32.51
CA TYR A 338 -30.78 -10.30 -33.95
C TYR A 338 -29.57 -10.97 -34.61
N ALA A 339 -29.81 -11.85 -35.58
CA ALA A 339 -28.77 -12.58 -36.30
C ALA A 339 -28.76 -12.22 -37.79
N GLU A 340 -29.94 -12.22 -38.41
CA GLU A 340 -30.17 -11.91 -39.81
C GLU A 340 -31.59 -11.36 -39.99
N GLY A 341 -31.95 -10.97 -41.20
CA GLY A 341 -33.16 -10.20 -41.47
C GLY A 341 -34.47 -10.87 -41.02
N LEU A 342 -35.47 -10.03 -40.77
CA LEU A 342 -36.76 -10.41 -40.22
C LEU A 342 -37.83 -10.33 -41.31
N VAL A 343 -38.32 -11.48 -41.76
CA VAL A 343 -39.41 -11.55 -42.75
C VAL A 343 -40.74 -11.31 -42.05
N LEU A 344 -41.56 -10.41 -42.60
CA LEU A 344 -42.84 -10.04 -42.02
C LEU A 344 -44.05 -10.63 -42.74
N ASP A 345 -44.99 -11.13 -41.94
CA ASP A 345 -46.34 -11.46 -42.36
C ASP A 345 -47.20 -10.21 -42.55
N ALA A 346 -48.35 -10.38 -43.22
CA ALA A 346 -49.34 -9.32 -43.39
C ALA A 346 -49.80 -8.71 -42.05
N GLY A 347 -50.01 -7.40 -42.02
CA GLY A 347 -50.45 -6.67 -40.83
C GLY A 347 -49.44 -5.66 -40.30
N LYS A 348 -49.73 -5.11 -39.12
CA LYS A 348 -48.89 -4.11 -38.46
C LYS A 348 -47.89 -4.78 -37.54
N HIS A 349 -46.63 -4.39 -37.65
CA HIS A 349 -45.54 -4.87 -36.80
C HIS A 349 -44.81 -3.67 -36.18
N SER A 350 -44.56 -3.74 -34.87
CA SER A 350 -43.67 -2.82 -34.17
C SER A 350 -42.38 -3.54 -33.75
N PHE A 351 -41.26 -2.85 -33.87
CA PHE A 351 -39.95 -3.34 -33.46
C PHE A 351 -39.27 -2.36 -32.51
N GLU A 352 -38.62 -2.90 -31.49
CA GLU A 352 -37.65 -2.18 -30.67
C GLU A 352 -36.31 -2.90 -30.77
N PHE A 353 -35.29 -2.23 -31.31
CA PHE A 353 -33.92 -2.74 -31.37
C PHE A 353 -33.10 -2.09 -30.26
N ARG A 354 -32.54 -2.92 -29.37
CA ARG A 354 -31.55 -2.52 -28.37
C ARG A 354 -30.17 -2.92 -28.89
N VAL A 355 -29.33 -1.93 -29.09
CA VAL A 355 -27.97 -2.12 -29.60
C VAL A 355 -26.99 -1.68 -28.52
N THR A 356 -25.95 -2.46 -28.29
CA THR A 356 -24.96 -2.19 -27.23
C THR A 356 -23.56 -2.43 -27.79
N ASP A 357 -22.63 -1.53 -27.47
CA ASP A 357 -21.22 -1.63 -27.86
C ASP A 357 -20.38 -2.42 -26.84
N LYS A 358 -19.05 -2.46 -27.05
CA LYS A 358 -18.15 -3.20 -26.15
C LYS A 358 -17.80 -2.48 -24.85
N VAL A 359 -18.06 -1.18 -24.70
CA VAL A 359 -17.93 -0.47 -23.41
C VAL A 359 -19.25 -0.34 -22.65
N GLY A 360 -20.37 -0.75 -23.27
CA GLY A 360 -21.72 -0.72 -22.72
C GLY A 360 -22.54 0.52 -23.06
N ASN A 361 -22.14 1.38 -24.01
CA ASN A 361 -23.08 2.41 -24.50
C ASN A 361 -24.17 1.71 -25.32
N SER A 362 -25.38 2.25 -25.26
CA SER A 362 -26.54 1.60 -25.87
C SER A 362 -27.50 2.58 -26.54
N SER A 363 -28.07 2.16 -27.65
CA SER A 363 -29.13 2.85 -28.37
C SER A 363 -30.39 2.00 -28.44
N LEU A 364 -31.56 2.66 -28.40
CA LEU A 364 -32.87 2.04 -28.57
C LEU A 364 -33.54 2.64 -29.81
N ILE A 365 -33.78 1.81 -30.81
CA ILE A 365 -34.36 2.23 -32.09
C ILE A 365 -35.73 1.60 -32.22
N LYS A 366 -36.74 2.41 -32.57
CA LYS A 366 -38.10 1.94 -32.77
C LYS A 366 -38.49 2.03 -34.23
N ALA A 367 -39.14 0.99 -34.74
CA ALA A 367 -39.61 0.92 -36.12
C ALA A 367 -41.04 0.36 -36.17
N GLN A 368 -41.83 0.82 -37.14
CA GLN A 368 -43.18 0.32 -37.37
C GLN A 368 -43.38 0.05 -38.85
N TYR A 369 -43.81 -1.16 -39.18
CA TYR A 369 -44.06 -1.59 -40.55
C TYR A 369 -45.51 -2.02 -40.70
N THR A 370 -46.12 -1.68 -41.83
CA THR A 370 -47.44 -2.22 -42.20
C THR A 370 -47.27 -3.01 -43.50
N ILE A 371 -47.47 -4.32 -43.40
CA ILE A 371 -47.40 -5.24 -44.53
C ILE A 371 -48.81 -5.41 -45.12
N LEU A 372 -48.91 -5.25 -46.43
CA LEU A 372 -50.13 -5.45 -47.18
C LEU A 372 -50.67 -6.87 -46.99
N ASN A 373 -51.98 -6.96 -46.73
CA ASN A 373 -52.71 -8.21 -46.81
C ASN A 373 -53.46 -8.26 -48.16
N PRO A 374 -52.96 -8.98 -49.18
CA PRO A 374 -53.64 -9.05 -50.46
C PRO A 374 -54.86 -9.98 -50.36
N THR A 375 -55.98 -9.47 -49.84
CA THR A 375 -57.28 -10.12 -50.01
C THR A 375 -57.95 -9.56 -51.27
N LEU A 376 -57.81 -10.26 -52.40
CA LEU A 376 -58.67 -10.03 -53.56
C LEU A 376 -60.05 -10.63 -53.26
N GLU A 377 -60.99 -9.84 -52.71
CA GLU A 377 -62.40 -10.10 -53.01
C GLU A 377 -62.70 -9.58 -54.43
N SER A 378 -62.54 -10.45 -55.43
CA SER A 378 -63.07 -10.19 -56.76
C SER A 378 -64.60 -10.13 -56.70
N LYS A 379 -65.17 -8.92 -56.80
CA LYS A 379 -66.61 -8.72 -57.05
C LYS A 379 -66.96 -8.80 -58.54
N VAL A 380 -66.14 -9.46 -59.37
CA VAL A 380 -66.40 -9.59 -60.80
C VAL A 380 -67.46 -10.68 -61.01
N LYS A 381 -68.72 -10.26 -61.22
CA LYS A 381 -69.76 -11.14 -61.75
C LYS A 381 -69.56 -11.30 -63.26
N ILE A 382 -69.11 -12.47 -63.70
CA ILE A 382 -69.09 -12.84 -65.11
C ILE A 382 -70.56 -12.97 -65.58
N LYS A 383 -71.01 -12.07 -66.45
CA LYS A 383 -72.26 -12.28 -67.20
C LYS A 383 -71.93 -13.00 -68.50
N THR A 384 -72.21 -14.30 -68.55
CA THR A 384 -72.25 -15.04 -69.82
C THR A 384 -73.46 -14.56 -70.63
N GLN A 385 -73.23 -13.87 -71.74
CA GLN A 385 -74.28 -13.66 -72.74
C GLN A 385 -74.49 -14.96 -73.50
N THR A 386 -75.68 -15.53 -73.39
CA THR A 386 -76.11 -16.65 -74.23
C THR A 386 -76.23 -16.17 -75.68
N PRO A 387 -75.74 -16.91 -76.69
CA PRO A 387 -75.93 -16.52 -78.08
C PRO A 387 -77.42 -16.53 -78.43
N SER A 388 -77.92 -15.47 -79.04
CA SER A 388 -79.26 -15.45 -79.59
C SER A 388 -79.35 -16.47 -80.74
N SER A 389 -80.12 -17.53 -80.51
CA SER A 389 -80.63 -18.39 -81.58
C SER A 389 -81.47 -17.53 -82.52
N GLY A 390 -81.07 -17.44 -83.79
CA GLY A 390 -81.77 -16.66 -84.81
C GLY A 390 -83.13 -17.24 -85.18
N THR A 391 -83.87 -16.53 -86.02
CA THR A 391 -84.79 -17.18 -86.96
C THR A 391 -84.96 -16.33 -88.21
N THR A 392 -84.63 -16.98 -89.31
CA THR A 392 -84.93 -16.79 -90.73
C THR A 392 -86.36 -16.32 -91.02
N LYS A 393 -86.50 -15.39 -91.97
CA LYS A 393 -87.31 -15.58 -93.18
C LYS A 393 -86.94 -14.58 -94.26
#